data_AF-A0A920W8Y4-F1
#
_entry.id   AF-A0A920W8Y4-F1
#
_cell.length_a   1.000
_cell.length_b   1.000
_cell.length_c   1.000
_cell.angle_alpha   90.00
_cell.angle_beta   90.00
_cell.angle_gamma   90.00
#
_symmetry.space_group_name_H-M   'P 1'
#
loop_
_entity.id
_entity.type
_entity.pdbx_description
1 polymer ?
#
loop_
_entity_poly.entity_id
_entity_poly.type
_entity_poly.pdbx_seq_one_letter_code
_entity_poly.pdbx_strand_id
1 'polypeptide(L)'
;MLEARVELHRISGKRGDVLLLEEQDSVAVALGDHDADVLMGRVAAAARTVAYLSDETWRHIDRESTEETSAEIEVAGLTVTDNEIVVLGDPSTDPLLVLHAAVQAMYSGRPIARESLPLFCRAPN
;
A
#
# COMPACT_ATOMS: atom_id res chain seq x y z
N MET A 1 -5.67 15.26 3.29
CA MET A 1 -6.44 15.60 2.06
C MET A 1 -7.78 16.27 2.30
N LEU A 2 -8.27 16.41 3.54
CA LEU A 2 -9.45 17.25 3.80
C LEU A 2 -9.17 18.73 3.50
N GLU A 3 -7.97 19.21 3.80
CA GLU A 3 -7.50 20.57 3.51
C GLU A 3 -7.63 20.94 2.02
N ALA A 4 -7.21 20.08 1.09
CA ALA A 4 -7.34 20.32 -0.35
C ALA A 4 -8.79 20.40 -0.80
N ARG A 5 -9.65 19.56 -0.24
CA ARG A 5 -11.10 19.60 -0.48
C ARG A 5 -11.74 20.88 0.07
N VAL A 6 -11.33 21.30 1.27
CA VAL A 6 -11.80 22.55 1.90
C VAL A 6 -11.39 23.76 1.07
N GLU A 7 -10.14 23.84 0.63
CA GLU A 7 -9.65 24.94 -0.19
C GLU A 7 -10.27 24.95 -1.59
N LEU A 8 -10.46 23.80 -2.22
CA LEU A 8 -11.20 23.69 -3.48
C LEU A 8 -12.62 24.25 -3.35
N HIS A 9 -13.36 23.87 -2.29
CA HIS A 9 -14.70 24.40 -2.05
C HIS A 9 -14.69 25.90 -1.77
N ARG A 10 -13.68 26.41 -1.06
CA ARG A 10 -13.54 27.84 -0.76
C ARG A 10 -13.28 28.66 -2.03
N ILE A 11 -12.44 28.16 -2.93
CA ILE A 11 -12.01 28.88 -4.16
C ILE A 11 -13.06 28.73 -5.27
N SER A 12 -13.56 27.53 -5.52
CA SER A 12 -14.52 27.28 -6.61
C SER A 12 -15.92 27.80 -6.29
N GLY A 13 -16.27 27.93 -4.99
CA GLY A 13 -17.63 28.24 -4.53
C GLY A 13 -18.65 27.15 -4.88
N LYS A 14 -18.19 26.01 -5.41
CA LYS A 14 -19.00 24.88 -5.84
C LYS A 14 -18.92 23.76 -4.81
N ARG A 15 -19.94 22.89 -4.79
CA ARG A 15 -20.00 21.70 -3.92
C ARG A 15 -19.31 20.46 -4.55
N GLY A 16 -18.45 20.67 -5.54
CA GLY A 16 -17.83 19.59 -6.29
C GLY A 16 -16.50 19.17 -5.69
N ASP A 17 -16.27 17.86 -5.62
CA ASP A 17 -15.01 17.27 -5.12
C ASP A 17 -13.99 16.97 -6.23
N VAL A 18 -14.23 17.50 -7.45
CA VAL A 18 -13.36 17.32 -8.61
C VAL A 18 -12.45 18.54 -8.71
N LEU A 19 -11.15 18.34 -8.45
CA LEU A 19 -10.13 19.37 -8.63
C LEU A 19 -9.73 19.47 -10.10
N LEU A 20 -10.26 20.46 -10.81
CA LEU A 20 -9.92 20.69 -12.22
C LEU A 20 -8.50 21.23 -12.36
N LEU A 21 -7.85 20.99 -13.51
CA LEU A 21 -6.47 21.42 -13.75
C LEU A 21 -6.29 22.92 -13.54
N GLU A 22 -7.25 23.73 -14.00
CA GLU A 22 -7.29 25.18 -13.85
C GLU A 22 -7.41 25.66 -12.38
N GLU A 23 -7.90 24.81 -11.49
CA GLU A 23 -8.08 25.13 -10.07
C GLU A 23 -6.85 24.74 -9.23
N GLN A 24 -5.97 23.88 -9.74
CA GLN A 24 -4.85 23.30 -8.98
C GLN A 24 -3.85 24.33 -8.49
N ASP A 25 -3.41 25.27 -9.33
CA ASP A 25 -2.46 26.30 -8.92
C ASP A 25 -3.03 27.20 -7.82
N SER A 26 -4.31 27.56 -7.93
CA SER A 26 -4.97 28.41 -6.92
C SER A 26 -5.12 27.70 -5.58
N VAL A 27 -5.46 26.40 -5.60
CA VAL A 27 -5.56 25.57 -4.39
C VAL A 27 -4.18 25.32 -3.78
N ALA A 28 -3.15 25.07 -4.60
CA ALA A 28 -1.77 24.87 -4.14
C ALA A 28 -1.25 26.09 -3.38
N VAL A 29 -1.38 27.28 -3.97
CA VAL A 29 -0.99 28.54 -3.32
C VAL A 29 -1.76 28.75 -2.00
N ALA A 30 -3.06 28.45 -1.97
CA ALA A 30 -3.87 28.59 -0.76
C ALA A 30 -3.46 27.63 0.37
N LEU A 31 -2.92 26.45 0.02
CA LEU A 31 -2.38 25.47 0.97
C LEU A 31 -0.92 25.71 1.34
N GLY A 32 -0.26 26.70 0.72
CA GLY A 32 1.15 26.99 0.91
C GLY A 32 2.10 26.03 0.18
N ASP A 33 1.58 25.25 -0.77
CA ASP A 33 2.42 24.49 -1.70
C ASP A 33 3.07 25.42 -2.73
N HIS A 34 4.21 25.00 -3.29
CA HIS A 34 4.93 25.81 -4.28
C HIS A 34 4.13 25.97 -5.58
N ASP A 35 3.53 24.87 -6.05
CA ASP A 35 2.80 24.76 -7.31
C ASP A 35 1.82 23.58 -7.29
N ALA A 36 1.04 23.46 -8.38
CA ALA A 36 0.13 22.35 -8.60
C ALA A 36 0.83 20.97 -8.55
N ASP A 37 2.08 20.85 -9.01
CA ASP A 37 2.79 19.57 -9.05
C ASP A 37 3.08 19.04 -7.64
N VAL A 38 3.50 19.92 -6.72
CA VAL A 38 3.69 19.56 -5.31
C VAL A 38 2.37 19.13 -4.66
N LEU A 39 1.29 19.91 -4.88
CA LEU A 39 -0.04 19.57 -4.38
C LEU A 39 -0.50 18.19 -4.92
N MET A 40 -0.43 18.00 -6.24
CA MET A 40 -0.88 16.77 -6.89
C MET A 40 0.00 15.57 -6.51
N GLY A 41 1.30 15.77 -6.27
CA GLY A 41 2.20 14.77 -5.71
C GLY A 41 1.75 14.31 -4.32
N ARG A 42 1.42 15.24 -3.42
CA ARG A 42 0.86 14.92 -2.10
C ARG A 42 -0.47 14.17 -2.22
N VAL A 43 -1.39 14.65 -3.06
CA VAL A 43 -2.69 14.00 -3.31
C VAL A 43 -2.50 12.57 -3.82
N ALA A 44 -1.62 12.36 -4.80
CA ALA A 44 -1.33 11.05 -5.36
C ALA A 44 -0.69 10.11 -4.33
N ALA A 45 0.19 10.61 -3.47
CA ALA A 45 0.79 9.83 -2.39
C ALA A 45 -0.28 9.36 -1.38
N ALA A 46 -1.16 10.26 -0.94
CA ALA A 46 -2.27 9.91 -0.05
C ALA A 46 -3.26 8.93 -0.71
N ALA A 47 -3.59 9.14 -1.99
CA ALA A 47 -4.47 8.25 -2.74
C ALA A 47 -3.88 6.84 -2.86
N ARG A 48 -2.57 6.72 -3.13
CA ARG A 48 -1.88 5.43 -3.19
C ARG A 48 -1.91 4.71 -1.84
N THR A 49 -1.73 5.43 -0.74
CA THR A 49 -1.87 4.85 0.61
C THR A 49 -3.29 4.35 0.87
N VAL A 50 -4.31 5.13 0.52
CA VAL A 50 -5.71 4.73 0.69
C VAL A 50 -6.05 3.52 -0.18
N ALA A 51 -5.61 3.50 -1.44
CA ALA A 51 -5.81 2.37 -2.35
C ALA A 51 -5.16 1.10 -1.79
N TYR A 52 -3.90 1.16 -1.37
CA TYR A 52 -3.20 0.02 -0.78
C TYR A 52 -3.94 -0.55 0.44
N LEU A 53 -4.37 0.32 1.37
CA LEU A 53 -5.10 -0.10 2.57
C LEU A 53 -6.50 -0.65 2.25
N SER A 54 -7.15 -0.12 1.22
CA SER A 54 -8.45 -0.60 0.76
C SER A 54 -8.32 -1.98 0.12
N ASP A 55 -7.32 -2.19 -0.73
CA ASP A 55 -7.02 -3.48 -1.33
C ASP A 55 -6.64 -4.52 -0.25
N GLU A 56 -5.87 -4.11 0.76
CA GLU A 56 -5.54 -4.95 1.91
C GLU A 56 -6.79 -5.36 2.70
N THR A 57 -7.69 -4.41 2.96
CA THR A 57 -8.94 -4.67 3.70
C THR A 57 -9.86 -5.62 2.93
N TRP A 58 -10.02 -5.40 1.62
CA TRP A 58 -10.81 -6.31 0.79
C TRP A 58 -10.22 -7.71 0.74
N ARG A 59 -8.89 -7.83 0.62
CA ARG A 59 -8.22 -9.14 0.71
C ARG A 59 -8.50 -9.81 2.06
N HIS A 60 -8.45 -9.09 3.16
CA HIS A 60 -8.76 -9.65 4.48
C HIS A 60 -10.19 -10.18 4.58
N ILE A 61 -11.17 -9.45 4.05
CA ILE A 61 -12.57 -9.88 4.03
C ILE A 61 -12.78 -11.12 3.15
N ASP A 62 -12.18 -11.14 1.96
CA ASP A 62 -12.25 -12.31 1.06
C ASP A 62 -11.65 -13.57 1.73
N ARG A 63 -10.62 -13.40 2.56
CA ARG A 63 -10.01 -14.51 3.32
C ARG A 63 -10.95 -15.13 4.34
N GLU A 64 -11.67 -14.34 5.12
CA GLU A 64 -12.65 -14.86 6.11
C GLU A 64 -13.73 -15.73 5.44
N SER A 65 -13.96 -15.54 4.14
CA SER A 65 -14.96 -16.29 3.37
C SER A 65 -14.45 -17.60 2.74
N THR A 66 -13.13 -17.84 2.76
CA THR A 66 -12.50 -19.00 2.11
C THR A 66 -12.01 -20.02 3.14
N GLU A 67 -12.36 -21.30 2.98
CA GLU A 67 -11.86 -22.37 3.85
C GLU A 67 -10.32 -22.41 3.86
N GLU A 68 -9.73 -22.36 5.05
CA GLU A 68 -8.28 -22.40 5.27
C GLU A 68 -7.68 -23.71 4.73
N THR A 69 -7.21 -23.68 3.49
CA THR A 69 -6.31 -24.73 3.02
C THR A 69 -4.93 -24.40 3.55
N SER A 70 -4.50 -25.03 4.65
CA SER A 70 -3.11 -25.00 5.10
C SER A 70 -2.23 -25.54 3.98
N ALA A 71 -1.48 -24.66 3.31
CA ALA A 71 -0.41 -25.08 2.42
C ALA A 71 0.88 -25.13 3.24
N GLU A 72 1.51 -26.29 3.29
CA GLU A 72 2.84 -26.44 3.89
C GLU A 72 3.87 -25.80 2.95
N ILE A 73 4.74 -24.92 3.47
CA ILE A 73 5.85 -24.34 2.70
C ILE A 73 7.12 -25.12 3.04
N GLU A 74 7.70 -25.80 2.05
CA GLU A 74 8.99 -26.49 2.16
C GLU A 74 10.18 -25.52 2.02
N VAL A 75 10.11 -24.35 2.66
CA VAL A 75 11.21 -23.36 2.67
C VAL A 75 11.41 -22.89 4.11
N ALA A 76 12.61 -23.12 4.64
CA ALA A 76 12.97 -22.69 5.98
C ALA A 76 12.84 -21.17 6.13
N GLY A 77 12.18 -20.73 7.21
CA GLY A 77 11.97 -19.31 7.49
C GLY A 77 10.72 -18.70 6.85
N LEU A 78 9.90 -19.49 6.14
CA LEU A 78 8.59 -19.09 5.63
C LEU A 78 7.49 -19.96 6.24
N THR A 79 6.32 -19.38 6.46
CA THR A 79 5.11 -20.11 6.85
C THR A 79 3.89 -19.52 6.15
N VAL A 80 2.78 -20.25 6.16
CA VAL A 80 1.49 -19.74 5.74
C VAL A 80 0.65 -19.47 6.99
N THR A 81 0.08 -18.27 7.08
CA THR A 81 -0.90 -17.93 8.11
C THR A 81 -1.96 -17.06 7.47
N ASP A 82 -3.24 -17.36 7.76
CA ASP A 82 -4.39 -16.68 7.18
C ASP A 82 -4.29 -16.50 5.65
N ASN A 83 -3.91 -17.54 4.90
CA ASN A 83 -3.73 -17.47 3.45
C ASN A 83 -2.67 -16.46 2.95
N GLU A 84 -1.74 -16.04 3.79
CA GLU A 84 -0.61 -15.15 3.44
C GLU A 84 0.74 -15.85 3.70
N ILE A 85 1.77 -15.46 2.95
CA ILE A 85 3.15 -15.88 3.20
C ILE A 85 3.73 -15.02 4.31
N VAL A 86 4.05 -15.62 5.46
CA VAL A 86 4.69 -14.96 6.60
C VAL A 86 6.17 -15.34 6.63
N VAL A 87 7.03 -14.34 6.80
CA VAL A 87 8.47 -14.49 6.88
C VAL A 87 8.90 -14.47 8.34
N LEU A 88 9.39 -15.61 8.82
CA LEU A 88 9.89 -15.79 10.19
C LEU A 88 11.43 -15.71 10.27
N GLY A 89 12.12 -15.92 9.15
CA GLY A 89 13.57 -15.82 9.06
C GLY A 89 14.06 -14.37 8.94
N ASP A 90 15.37 -14.17 9.17
CA ASP A 90 16.02 -12.86 9.00
C ASP A 90 16.71 -12.77 7.62
N PRO A 91 16.26 -11.86 6.73
CA PRO A 91 16.91 -11.61 5.44
C PRO A 91 18.38 -11.20 5.52
N SER A 92 18.85 -10.74 6.69
CA SER A 92 20.26 -10.42 6.93
C SER A 92 21.15 -11.66 6.99
N THR A 93 20.58 -12.79 7.41
CA THR A 93 21.28 -14.08 7.53
C THR A 93 21.12 -14.93 6.26
N ASP A 94 19.95 -14.85 5.62
CA ASP A 94 19.68 -15.46 4.32
C ASP A 94 19.13 -14.42 3.33
N PRO A 95 19.98 -13.83 2.48
CA PRO A 95 19.56 -12.83 1.49
C PRO A 95 18.54 -13.34 0.46
N LEU A 96 18.47 -14.67 0.23
CA LEU A 96 17.53 -15.26 -0.73
C LEU A 96 16.12 -15.41 -0.15
N LEU A 97 15.93 -15.23 1.16
CA LEU A 97 14.64 -15.41 1.83
C LEU A 97 13.53 -14.54 1.24
N VAL A 98 13.85 -13.29 0.85
CA VAL A 98 12.89 -12.37 0.21
C VAL A 98 12.46 -12.89 -1.16
N LEU A 99 13.41 -13.39 -1.94
CA LEU A 99 13.13 -13.96 -3.27
C LEU A 99 12.33 -15.24 -3.14
N HIS A 100 12.67 -16.12 -2.20
CA HIS A 100 11.89 -17.32 -1.92
C HIS A 100 10.47 -16.97 -1.48
N ALA A 101 10.27 -15.97 -0.63
CA ALA A 101 8.94 -15.49 -0.25
C ALA A 101 8.14 -15.01 -1.46
N ALA A 102 8.75 -14.22 -2.36
CA ALA A 102 8.12 -13.75 -3.59
C ALA A 102 7.76 -14.90 -4.54
N VAL A 103 8.66 -15.87 -4.71
CA VAL A 103 8.41 -17.05 -5.55
C VAL A 103 7.29 -17.92 -4.98
N GLN A 104 7.27 -18.14 -3.66
CA GLN A 104 6.20 -18.90 -3.00
C GLN A 104 4.86 -18.18 -3.09
N ALA A 105 4.83 -16.86 -2.92
CA ALA A 105 3.64 -16.04 -3.10
C ALA A 105 3.08 -16.18 -4.54
N MET A 106 3.95 -16.13 -5.54
CA MET A 106 3.58 -16.31 -6.95
C MET A 106 2.98 -17.70 -7.22
N TYR A 107 3.65 -18.77 -6.78
CA TYR A 107 3.16 -20.14 -7.06
C TYR A 107 1.90 -20.51 -6.30
N SER A 108 1.75 -20.03 -5.07
CA SER A 108 0.58 -20.31 -4.24
C SER A 108 -0.59 -19.36 -4.49
N GLY A 109 -0.37 -18.26 -5.23
CA GLY A 109 -1.35 -17.19 -5.38
C GLY A 109 -1.65 -16.43 -4.08
N ARG A 110 -0.82 -16.61 -3.04
CA ARG A 110 -1.00 -16.02 -1.72
C ARG A 110 -0.19 -14.74 -1.60
N PRO A 111 -0.76 -13.63 -1.11
CA PRO A 111 0.01 -12.40 -0.88
C PRO A 111 1.02 -12.61 0.26
N ILE A 112 2.07 -11.78 0.29
CA ILE A 112 3.01 -11.72 1.43
C ILE A 112 2.38 -10.89 2.55
N ALA A 113 2.48 -11.37 3.78
CA ALA A 113 1.92 -10.72 4.94
C ALA A 113 2.58 -9.35 5.20
N ARG A 114 1.77 -8.35 5.54
CA ARG A 114 2.24 -6.97 5.73
C ARG A 114 3.33 -6.85 6.78
N GLU A 115 3.21 -7.58 7.88
CA GLU A 115 4.19 -7.65 8.97
C GLU A 115 5.57 -8.17 8.54
N SER A 116 5.63 -8.90 7.42
CA SER A 116 6.88 -9.38 6.83
C SER A 116 7.59 -8.32 5.99
N LEU A 117 6.88 -7.32 5.46
CA LEU A 117 7.45 -6.30 4.56
C LEU A 117 8.57 -5.45 5.19
N PRO A 118 8.50 -5.02 6.47
CA PRO A 118 9.60 -4.29 7.11
C PRO A 118 10.91 -5.09 7.18
N LEU A 119 10.85 -6.43 7.16
CA LEU A 119 12.04 -7.29 7.18
C LEU A 119 12.79 -7.20 5.85
N PHE A 120 12.10 -6.95 4.73
CA PHE A 120 12.72 -6.86 3.40
C PHE A 120 13.63 -5.64 3.27
N CYS A 121 13.34 -4.57 4.00
CA CYS A 121 14.21 -3.39 4.08
C CYS A 121 15.54 -3.65 4.81
N ARG A 122 15.69 -4.81 5.47
CA ARG A 122 16.91 -5.21 6.20
C ARG A 122 17.79 -6.18 5.41
N ALA A 123 17.36 -6.60 4.22
CA ALA A 123 18.20 -7.41 3.35
C ALA A 123 19.48 -6.64 2.98
N PRO A 124 20.66 -7.27 3.04
CA PRO A 124 21.91 -6.63 2.64
C PRO A 124 21.84 -6.31 1.13
N ASN A 125 22.31 -5.11 0.76
CA ASN A 125 22.45 -4.68 -0.65
C ASN A 125 23.45 -5.54 -1.42
#